data_AF-A0AA88UAA4-F1
#
_entry.id   AF-A0AA88UAA4-F1
#
_cell.length_a   1.000
_cell.length_b   1.000
_cell.length_c   1.000
_cell.angle_alpha   90.00
_cell.angle_beta   90.00
_cell.angle_gamma   90.00
#
_symmetry.space_group_name_H-M   'P 1'
#
loop_
_entity.id
_entity.type
_entity.pdbx_description
1 polymer ?
#
loop_
_entity_poly.entity_id
_entity_poly.type
_entity_poly.pdbx_seq_one_letter_code
_entity_poly.pdbx_strand_id
1 'polypeptide(L)'
;MAKSMRSKREKRLRAIRREIVEPIYEKKEAAKLVAQEAALNAPKLPVHIEMADGKQSMRSLKPLGKKMKKKIKIAKRKGHGKGKIRRKHNV
;
A
#
# COMPACT_ATOMS: atom_id res chain seq x y z
N MET A 1 11.53 -31.57 -0.69
CA MET A 1 10.51 -31.16 0.32
C MET A 1 10.80 -29.75 0.79
N ALA A 2 9.81 -28.86 0.75
CA ALA A 2 9.95 -27.51 1.30
C ALA A 2 10.12 -27.58 2.82
N LYS A 3 10.98 -26.73 3.37
CA LYS A 3 11.22 -26.70 4.82
C LYS A 3 10.04 -26.03 5.53
N SER A 4 9.62 -26.60 6.65
CA SER A 4 8.57 -26.04 7.50
C SER A 4 9.00 -24.70 8.11
N MET A 5 8.05 -23.78 8.25
CA MET A 5 8.23 -22.50 8.93
C MET A 5 8.68 -22.64 10.39
N ARG A 6 8.39 -23.79 11.00
CA ARG A 6 8.76 -24.10 12.38
C ARG A 6 10.17 -24.70 12.51
N SER A 7 10.86 -24.98 11.39
CA SER A 7 12.21 -25.54 11.39
C SER A 7 13.22 -24.61 12.08
N LYS A 8 14.06 -25.19 12.96
CA LYS A 8 15.11 -24.45 13.68
C LYS A 8 16.05 -23.72 12.71
N ARG A 9 16.46 -24.37 11.62
CA ARG A 9 17.35 -23.77 10.61
C ARG A 9 16.70 -22.54 9.95
N GLU A 10 15.44 -22.64 9.56
CA GLU A 10 14.75 -21.55 8.86
C GLU A 10 14.48 -20.36 9.80
N LYS A 11 14.20 -20.63 11.08
CA LYS A 11 14.09 -19.59 12.11
C LYS A 11 15.42 -18.86 12.33
N ARG A 12 16.54 -19.58 12.43
CA ARG A 12 17.88 -18.98 12.56
C ARG A 12 18.21 -18.09 11.36
N LEU A 13 17.94 -18.55 10.14
CA LEU A 13 18.15 -17.75 8.93
C LEU A 13 17.29 -16.48 8.90
N ARG A 14 16.05 -16.54 9.41
CA ARG A 14 15.20 -15.36 9.55
C ARG A 14 15.75 -14.36 10.57
N ALA A 15 16.26 -14.83 11.70
CA ALA A 15 16.86 -13.97 12.72
C ALA A 15 18.08 -13.23 12.16
N ILE A 16 19.02 -13.95 11.54
CA ILE A 16 20.21 -13.36 10.88
C ILE A 16 19.79 -12.32 9.83
N ARG A 17 18.78 -12.63 8.99
CA ARG A 17 18.28 -11.67 8.01
C ARG A 17 17.68 -10.43 8.67
N ARG A 18 17.02 -10.55 9.83
CA ARG A 18 16.49 -9.40 10.57
C ARG A 18 17.60 -8.56 11.17
N GLU A 19 18.55 -9.18 11.84
CA GLU A 19 19.73 -8.50 12.43
C GLU A 19 20.52 -7.69 11.38
N ILE A 20 20.59 -8.18 10.14
CA ILE A 20 21.26 -7.46 9.05
C ILE A 20 20.38 -6.34 8.47
N VAL A 21 19.05 -6.53 8.41
CA VAL A 21 18.11 -5.61 7.75
C VAL A 21 17.62 -4.49 8.69
N GLU A 22 17.48 -4.75 9.98
CA GLU A 22 17.03 -3.79 10.99
C GLU A 22 17.92 -2.54 11.04
N PRO A 23 19.27 -2.63 11.08
CA PRO A 23 20.14 -1.45 11.05
C PRO A 23 20.00 -0.59 9.79
N ILE A 24 19.56 -1.19 8.67
CA ILE A 24 19.32 -0.46 7.42
C ILE A 24 18.02 0.36 7.52
N TYR A 25 17.01 -0.17 8.20
CA TYR A 25 15.75 0.55 8.43
C TYR A 25 15.92 1.67 9.45
N GLU A 26 16.65 1.44 10.54
CA GLU A 26 16.94 2.47 11.55
C GLU A 26 17.67 3.68 10.94
N LYS A 27 18.68 3.43 10.09
CA LYS A 27 19.39 4.51 9.36
C LYS A 27 18.48 5.30 8.42
N LYS A 28 17.50 4.64 7.78
CA LYS A 28 16.53 5.28 6.88
C LYS A 28 15.56 6.17 7.65
N GLU A 29 15.03 5.68 8.76
CA GLU A 29 14.12 6.47 9.59
C GLU A 29 14.85 7.64 10.25
N ALA A 30 16.08 7.44 10.74
CA ALA A 30 16.91 8.53 11.25
C ALA A 30 17.15 9.61 10.18
N ALA A 31 17.47 9.22 8.94
CA ALA A 31 17.65 10.18 7.85
C ALA A 31 16.38 10.97 7.52
N LYS A 32 15.20 10.35 7.62
CA LYS A 32 13.92 11.06 7.43
C LYS A 32 13.66 12.07 8.55
N LEU A 33 13.94 11.71 9.80
CA LEU A 33 13.79 12.62 10.94
C LEU A 33 14.71 13.83 10.81
N VAL A 34 15.98 13.60 10.47
CA VAL A 34 16.95 14.68 10.21
C VAL A 34 16.49 15.60 9.08
N ALA A 35 15.94 15.04 8.00
CA ALA A 35 15.41 15.85 6.90
C ALA A 35 14.18 16.69 7.32
N GLN A 36 13.31 16.15 8.17
CA GLN A 36 12.17 16.89 8.72
C GLN A 36 12.63 18.02 9.65
N GLU A 37 13.57 17.75 10.54
CA GLU A 37 14.15 18.76 11.43
C GLU A 37 14.84 19.88 10.63
N ALA A 38 15.60 19.52 9.59
CA ALA A 38 16.23 20.49 8.69
C ALA A 38 15.19 21.34 7.93
N ALA A 39 14.08 20.74 7.48
CA ALA A 39 13.01 21.46 6.80
C ALA A 39 12.26 22.43 7.72
N LEU A 40 12.11 22.10 9.00
CA LEU A 40 11.51 22.99 10.00
C LEU A 40 12.41 24.17 10.36
N ASN A 41 13.73 23.95 10.40
CA ASN A 41 14.71 24.99 10.65
C ASN A 41 14.98 25.88 9.43
N ALA A 42 14.63 25.43 8.23
CA ALA A 42 14.85 26.20 7.01
C ALA A 42 13.99 27.48 6.99
N PRO A 43 14.53 28.59 6.47
CA PRO A 43 13.76 29.81 6.30
C PRO A 43 12.58 29.56 5.34
N LYS A 44 11.39 30.04 5.73
CA LYS A 44 10.16 29.85 4.94
C LYS A 44 10.29 30.57 3.60
N LEU A 45 10.33 29.82 2.51
CA LEU A 45 10.30 30.37 1.16
C LEU A 45 8.87 30.85 0.82
N PRO A 46 8.72 31.95 0.05
CA PRO A 46 7.41 32.37 -0.43
C PRO A 46 6.84 31.30 -1.37
N VAL A 47 5.77 30.65 -0.93
CA VAL A 47 5.06 29.63 -1.71
C VAL A 47 4.09 30.35 -2.64
N HIS A 48 4.16 30.10 -3.96
CA HIS A 48 3.13 30.58 -4.90
C HIS A 48 1.81 29.87 -4.57
N ILE A 49 0.84 30.63 -4.06
CA ILE A 49 -0.44 30.13 -3.54
C ILE A 49 -1.35 29.79 -4.72
N GLU A 50 -1.22 28.58 -5.28
CA GLU A 50 -2.20 28.01 -6.23
C GLU A 50 -2.83 26.70 -5.73
N MET A 51 -2.56 26.32 -4.47
CA MET A 51 -3.01 25.03 -3.92
C MET A 51 -3.85 25.17 -2.64
N ALA A 52 -4.31 26.37 -2.32
CA ALA A 52 -5.32 26.60 -1.30
C ALA A 52 -6.63 26.91 -2.00
N ASP A 53 -7.32 25.89 -2.53
CA ASP A 53 -8.79 25.80 -2.53
C ASP A 53 -9.30 24.59 -3.32
N GLY A 54 -10.19 23.84 -2.68
CA GLY A 54 -11.18 23.04 -3.40
C GLY A 54 -10.74 21.66 -3.88
N LYS A 55 -10.98 20.64 -3.06
CA LYS A 55 -11.77 19.43 -3.41
C LYS A 55 -11.82 19.01 -4.90
N GLN A 56 -10.70 18.86 -5.61
CA GLN A 56 -10.66 18.26 -6.96
C GLN A 56 -10.54 16.73 -6.86
N SER A 57 -11.38 16.08 -6.04
CA SER A 57 -11.43 14.63 -5.96
C SER A 57 -12.20 14.08 -7.16
N MET A 58 -11.49 13.43 -8.09
CA MET A 58 -11.98 12.57 -9.18
C MET A 58 -12.23 13.16 -10.58
N ARG A 59 -12.31 14.49 -10.78
CA ARG A 59 -12.54 15.06 -12.13
C ARG A 59 -11.29 15.05 -13.04
N SER A 60 -10.09 15.09 -12.47
CA SER A 60 -8.81 15.07 -13.19
C SER A 60 -8.30 13.66 -13.53
N LEU A 61 -8.98 12.60 -13.06
CA LEU A 61 -8.61 11.23 -13.35
C LEU A 61 -9.01 10.87 -14.79
N LYS A 62 -7.99 10.75 -15.65
CA LYS A 62 -8.12 10.28 -17.03
C LYS A 62 -9.01 9.02 -17.08
N PRO A 63 -9.93 8.92 -18.05
CA PRO A 63 -10.80 7.76 -18.14
C PRO A 63 -9.97 6.50 -18.30
N LEU A 64 -10.11 5.57 -17.34
CA LEU A 64 -9.50 4.26 -17.42
C LEU A 64 -9.96 3.60 -18.72
N GLY A 65 -9.01 3.26 -19.60
CA GLY A 65 -9.31 2.71 -20.92
C GLY A 65 -10.21 1.47 -20.85
N LYS A 66 -10.92 1.14 -21.94
CA LYS A 66 -11.89 0.03 -22.01
C LYS A 66 -11.35 -1.30 -21.46
N LYS A 67 -10.07 -1.59 -21.71
CA LYS A 67 -9.36 -2.79 -21.19
C LYS A 67 -9.23 -2.79 -19.66
N MET A 68 -8.86 -1.65 -19.04
CA MET A 68 -8.74 -1.53 -17.58
C MET A 68 -10.10 -1.58 -16.88
N LYS A 69 -11.12 -0.92 -17.44
CA LYS A 69 -12.51 -1.01 -16.92
C LYS A 69 -13.01 -2.46 -16.90
N LYS A 70 -12.73 -3.27 -17.93
CA LYS A 70 -13.08 -4.69 -17.97
C LYS A 70 -12.35 -5.50 -16.89
N LYS A 71 -11.05 -5.26 -16.68
CA LYS A 71 -10.26 -5.90 -15.61
C LYS A 71 -10.80 -5.57 -14.22
N ILE A 72 -11.08 -4.30 -13.94
CA ILE A 72 -11.64 -3.85 -12.66
C ILE A 72 -13.04 -4.45 -12.43
N LYS A 73 -13.88 -4.52 -13.47
CA LYS A 73 -15.21 -5.16 -13.39
C LYS A 73 -15.13 -6.65 -13.08
N ILE A 74 -14.19 -7.38 -13.70
CA ILE A 74 -13.96 -8.80 -13.43
C ILE A 74 -13.47 -9.01 -11.99
N ALA A 75 -12.51 -8.19 -11.54
CA ALA A 75 -11.99 -8.26 -10.17
C ALA A 75 -13.10 -8.02 -9.12
N LYS A 76 -13.94 -7.00 -9.32
CA LYS A 76 -15.08 -6.72 -8.42
C LYS A 76 -16.13 -7.83 -8.44
N ARG A 77 -16.43 -8.44 -9.60
CA ARG A 77 -17.36 -9.59 -9.69
C ARG A 77 -16.85 -10.83 -8.95
N LYS A 78 -15.54 -11.03 -8.85
CA LYS A 78 -14.95 -12.16 -8.10
C LYS A 78 -15.10 -12.00 -6.58
N GLY A 79 -15.27 -10.78 -6.07
CA GLY A 79 -15.38 -10.48 -4.63
C GLY A 79 -16.78 -10.65 -4.04
N HIS A 80 -17.83 -10.72 -4.86
CA HIS A 80 -19.15 -11.11 -4.38
C HIS A 80 -19.22 -12.64 -4.39
N GLY A 81 -18.77 -13.24 -3.28
CA GLY A 81 -19.00 -14.66 -3.00
C GLY A 81 -20.48 -15.00 -3.23
N LYS A 82 -20.77 -16.22 -3.71
CA LYS A 82 -22.10 -16.68 -4.10
C LYS A 82 -23.14 -16.25 -3.07
N GLY A 83 -23.76 -15.09 -3.28
CA GLY A 83 -24.87 -14.63 -2.47
C GLY A 83 -25.87 -15.76 -2.53
N LYS A 84 -26.24 -16.29 -1.35
CA LYS A 84 -27.08 -17.48 -1.24
C LYS A 84 -28.27 -17.28 -2.16
N ILE A 85 -28.22 -17.89 -3.35
CA ILE A 85 -29.36 -17.94 -4.25
C ILE A 85 -30.37 -18.72 -3.42
N ARG A 86 -31.35 -18.00 -2.88
CA ARG A 86 -32.44 -18.55 -2.09
C ARG A 86 -32.93 -19.77 -2.87
N ARG A 87 -32.70 -20.98 -2.33
CA ARG A 87 -33.34 -22.20 -2.83
C ARG A 87 -34.84 -21.90 -2.77
N LYS A 88 -35.44 -21.62 -3.92
CA LYS A 88 -36.89 -21.64 -4.01
C LYS A 88 -37.28 -23.11 -3.87
N HIS A 89 -38.09 -23.42 -2.87
CA HIS A 89 -38.90 -24.64 -2.88
C HIS A 89 -39.87 -24.54 -4.05
N ASN A 90 -40.06 -25.64 -4.79
CA ASN A 90 -41.26 -25.92 -5.56
C ASN A 90 -41.30 -27.41 -5.91
N VAL A 91 -42.44 -28.02 -5.53
CA VAL A 91 -42.91 -29.41 -5.66
C VAL A 91 -42.31 -30.41 -4.68
#